data_AF-A0A961T577-F1
#
_entry.id   AF-A0A961T577-F1
#
_cell.length_a   1.000
_cell.length_b   1.000
_cell.length_c   1.000
_cell.angle_alpha   90.00
_cell.angle_beta   90.00
_cell.angle_gamma   90.00
#
_symmetry.space_group_name_H-M   'P 1'
#
loop_
_entity.id
_entity.type
_entity.pdbx_description
1 polymer ?
#
loop_
_entity_poly.entity_id
_entity_poly.type
_entity_poly.pdbx_seq_one_letter_code
_entity_poly.pdbx_strand_id
1 'polypeptide(L)'
;MMGDFNMLAGTDEYLALAGRIDPSMGMPLSSARAVDCAAHIGGGAEPATTWVEPKDPQDTKLHKRIDYAFASPDLALRLKASRVDQAAVGSDHQPLWVEFG
;
A
#
# COMPACT_ATOMS: atom_id res chain seq x y z
N MET A 1 9.47 -0.07 6.26
CA MET A 1 10.00 -0.80 5.09
C MET A 1 9.27 -0.33 3.85
N MET A 2 9.93 -0.25 2.70
CA MET A 2 9.29 0.23 1.48
C MET A 2 9.91 -0.45 0.25
N GLY A 3 9.09 -0.77 -0.75
CA GLY A 3 9.51 -1.36 -2.01
C GLY A 3 8.45 -2.28 -2.61
N ASP A 4 8.84 -3.05 -3.62
CA ASP A 4 8.05 -4.12 -4.21
C ASP A 4 8.05 -5.36 -3.30
N PHE A 5 6.89 -5.73 -2.79
CA PHE A 5 6.69 -6.94 -1.98
C PHE A 5 6.17 -8.12 -2.80
N ASN A 6 5.82 -7.88 -4.08
CA ASN A 6 5.28 -8.86 -5.00
C ASN A 6 4.10 -9.68 -4.41
N MET A 7 3.27 -9.00 -3.61
CA MET A 7 2.11 -9.57 -2.92
C MET A 7 0.89 -8.64 -3.05
N LEU A 8 -0.30 -9.22 -3.01
CA LEU A 8 -1.55 -8.46 -3.09
C LEU A 8 -2.13 -8.24 -1.70
N ALA A 9 -2.85 -7.13 -1.53
CA ALA A 9 -3.59 -6.89 -0.30
C ALA A 9 -4.55 -8.06 -0.03
N GLY A 10 -4.53 -8.57 1.20
CA GLY A 10 -5.37 -9.68 1.62
C GLY A 10 -4.84 -11.10 1.33
N THR A 11 -3.70 -11.27 0.66
CA THR A 11 -3.02 -12.59 0.59
C THR A 11 -2.42 -12.96 1.94
N ASP A 12 -2.08 -14.24 2.14
CA ASP A 12 -1.55 -14.71 3.42
C ASP A 12 -0.23 -14.00 3.81
N GLU A 13 0.61 -13.67 2.83
CA GLU A 13 1.85 -12.91 3.04
C GLU A 13 1.56 -11.49 3.52
N TYR A 14 0.61 -10.80 2.87
CA TYR A 14 0.18 -9.46 3.29
C TYR A 14 -0.42 -9.50 4.69
N LEU A 15 -1.27 -10.47 4.97
CA LEU A 15 -1.96 -10.62 6.25
C LEU A 15 -1.02 -11.03 7.38
N ALA A 16 0.05 -11.78 7.07
CA ALA A 16 1.10 -12.08 8.02
C ALA A 16 1.88 -10.81 8.43
N LEU A 17 1.97 -9.81 7.56
CA LEU A 17 2.68 -8.57 7.85
C LEU A 17 1.78 -7.48 8.46
N ALA A 18 0.67 -7.16 7.79
CA ALA A 18 -0.22 -6.06 8.14
C ALA A 18 -1.41 -6.48 9.01
N GLY A 19 -1.86 -7.73 8.91
CA GLY A 19 -3.06 -8.23 9.57
C GLY A 19 -4.33 -8.04 8.73
N ARG A 20 -5.47 -8.47 9.29
CA ARG A 20 -6.79 -8.35 8.68
C ARG A 20 -7.51 -7.12 9.23
N ILE A 21 -8.33 -6.49 8.38
CA ILE A 21 -9.27 -5.45 8.83
C ILE A 21 -10.33 -6.14 9.69
N ASP A 22 -10.54 -5.62 10.90
CA ASP A 22 -11.68 -5.99 11.74
C ASP A 22 -12.92 -5.20 11.29
N PRO A 23 -14.05 -5.84 10.98
CA PRO A 23 -15.25 -5.14 10.50
C PRO A 23 -15.84 -4.14 11.51
N SER A 24 -15.62 -4.35 12.81
CA SER A 24 -16.16 -3.52 13.89
C SER A 24 -15.19 -2.43 14.36
N MET A 25 -13.89 -2.73 14.30
CA MET A 25 -12.83 -1.89 14.89
C MET A 25 -11.89 -1.28 13.83
N GLY A 26 -12.08 -1.61 12.56
CA GLY A 26 -11.15 -1.24 11.49
C GLY A 26 -9.80 -1.94 11.66
N MET A 27 -8.71 -1.21 11.46
CA MET A 27 -7.36 -1.76 11.58
C MET A 27 -6.62 -1.11 12.75
N PRO A 28 -6.75 -1.65 13.98
CA PRO A 28 -6.12 -1.04 15.15
C PRO A 28 -4.60 -1.11 15.06
N LEU A 29 -3.96 -0.04 15.51
CA LEU A 29 -2.50 0.01 15.62
C LEU A 29 -2.02 -0.99 16.67
N SER A 30 -1.12 -1.89 16.26
CA SER A 30 -0.55 -2.94 17.12
C SER A 30 0.94 -3.05 16.89
N SER A 31 1.73 -3.13 17.96
CA SER A 31 3.19 -3.31 17.88
C SER A 31 3.61 -4.63 17.22
N ALA A 32 2.68 -5.58 17.09
CA ALA A 32 2.92 -6.87 16.44
C ALA A 32 2.77 -6.85 14.92
N ARG A 33 2.28 -5.75 14.33
CA ARG A 33 1.98 -5.64 12.88
C ARG A 33 2.59 -4.39 12.29
N ALA A 34 2.93 -4.47 11.00
CA ALA A 34 3.30 -3.28 10.25
C ALA A 34 2.03 -2.59 9.72
N VAL A 35 2.07 -1.27 9.62
CA VAL A 35 0.95 -0.45 9.14
C VAL A 35 1.16 -0.16 7.66
N ASP A 36 0.25 -0.61 6.80
CA ASP A 36 0.21 -0.18 5.40
C ASP A 36 -0.16 1.32 5.35
N CYS A 37 0.80 2.17 4.97
CA CYS A 37 0.62 3.62 4.97
C CYS A 37 -0.54 4.06 4.06
N ALA A 38 -0.70 3.43 2.89
CA ALA A 38 -1.72 3.85 1.93
C ALA A 38 -3.12 3.49 2.44
N ALA A 39 -3.28 2.29 3.01
CA ALA A 39 -4.54 1.88 3.63
C ALA A 39 -4.85 2.70 4.89
N HIS A 40 -3.83 3.02 5.70
CA HIS A 40 -4.01 3.79 6.93
C HIS A 40 -4.52 5.21 6.67
N ILE A 41 -3.94 5.92 5.69
CA ILE A 41 -4.35 7.30 5.40
C ILE A 41 -5.58 7.40 4.48
N GLY A 42 -5.84 6.37 3.67
CA GLY A 42 -6.96 6.34 2.72
C GLY A 42 -8.33 6.13 3.37
N GLY A 43 -8.40 5.78 4.65
CA GLY A 43 -9.67 5.68 5.37
C GLY A 43 -10.66 4.67 4.78
N GLY A 44 -10.16 3.61 4.12
CA GLY A 44 -10.98 2.59 3.45
C GLY A 44 -11.20 2.80 1.95
N ALA A 45 -10.68 3.89 1.35
CA ALA A 45 -10.58 3.98 -0.10
C ALA A 45 -9.55 2.98 -0.63
N GLU A 46 -9.84 2.36 -1.78
CA GLU A 46 -8.89 1.48 -2.47
C GLU A 46 -7.63 2.27 -2.86
N PRO A 47 -6.44 1.85 -2.40
CA PRO A 47 -5.21 2.56 -2.75
C PRO A 47 -4.86 2.45 -4.23
N ALA A 48 -4.17 3.45 -4.75
CA ALA A 48 -3.77 3.50 -6.16
C ALA A 48 -2.85 2.33 -6.56
N THR A 49 -2.99 1.90 -7.82
CA THR A 49 -2.11 0.96 -8.52
C THR A 49 -0.65 1.40 -8.45
N THR A 50 0.27 0.45 -8.29
CA THR A 50 1.72 0.72 -8.37
C THR A 50 2.41 -0.06 -9.47
N TRP A 51 1.71 -0.99 -10.14
CA TRP A 51 2.22 -1.77 -11.24
C TRP A 51 1.18 -1.87 -12.37
N VAL A 52 1.61 -1.52 -13.58
CA VAL A 52 0.84 -1.56 -14.83
C VAL A 52 1.26 -2.78 -15.64
N GLU A 53 0.30 -3.51 -16.23
CA GLU A 53 0.60 -4.70 -17.03
C GLU A 53 1.34 -4.30 -18.32
N PRO A 54 2.62 -4.67 -18.51
CA PRO A 54 3.40 -4.18 -19.62
C PRO A 54 2.93 -4.70 -20.98
N LYS A 55 2.24 -5.85 -21.02
CA LYS A 55 1.72 -6.42 -22.28
C LYS A 55 0.39 -5.80 -22.71
N ASP A 56 -0.39 -5.29 -21.76
CA ASP A 56 -1.65 -4.60 -22.01
C ASP A 56 -1.87 -3.46 -21.01
N PRO A 57 -1.17 -2.32 -21.18
CA PRO A 57 -1.24 -1.20 -20.24
C PRO A 57 -2.62 -0.52 -20.16
N GLN A 58 -3.54 -0.88 -21.05
CA GLN A 58 -4.91 -0.34 -21.07
C GLN A 58 -5.88 -1.21 -20.26
N ASP A 59 -5.54 -2.48 -20.00
CA ASP A 59 -6.35 -3.35 -19.16
C ASP A 59 -6.09 -3.10 -17.66
N THR A 60 -6.79 -2.09 -17.14
CA THR A 60 -6.76 -1.71 -15.72
C THR A 60 -7.10 -2.85 -14.74
N LYS A 61 -7.70 -3.98 -15.20
CA LYS A 61 -7.99 -5.13 -14.34
C LYS A 61 -6.75 -5.98 -14.05
N LEU A 62 -5.73 -5.89 -14.90
CA LEU A 62 -4.46 -6.61 -14.74
C LEU A 62 -3.48 -5.83 -13.88
N HIS A 63 -3.73 -4.54 -13.68
CA HIS A 63 -2.93 -3.65 -12.85
C HIS A 63 -3.00 -4.05 -11.38
N LYS A 64 -1.91 -3.82 -10.64
CA LYS A 64 -1.77 -4.28 -9.25
C LYS A 64 -1.19 -3.20 -8.37
N ARG A 65 -1.45 -3.33 -7.07
CA ARG A 65 -0.67 -2.69 -6.02
C ARG A 65 0.22 -3.74 -5.38
N ILE A 66 1.51 -3.67 -5.69
CA ILE A 66 2.53 -4.58 -5.16
C ILE A 66 3.70 -3.85 -4.49
N ASP A 67 3.75 -2.53 -4.66
CA ASP A 67 4.68 -1.65 -3.95
C ASP A 67 4.00 -1.06 -2.73
N TYR A 68 4.62 -1.25 -1.57
CA TYR A 68 4.07 -0.82 -0.29
C TYR A 68 5.07 0.03 0.48
N ALA A 69 4.54 0.91 1.32
CA ALA A 69 5.27 1.51 2.42
C ALA A 69 4.62 1.05 3.71
N PHE A 70 5.35 0.27 4.49
CA PHE A 70 4.94 -0.20 5.81
C PHE A 70 5.67 0.56 6.91
N ALA A 71 4.92 1.12 7.85
CA ALA A 71 5.44 1.84 9.02
C ALA A 71 5.25 1.03 10.31
N SER A 72 6.04 1.32 11.34
CA SER A 72 5.67 0.94 12.70
C SER A 72 4.45 1.75 13.15
N PRO A 73 3.65 1.27 14.12
CA PRO A 73 2.52 2.01 14.67
C PRO A 73 2.83 3.47 15.04
N ASP A 74 3.93 3.70 15.76
CA ASP A 74 4.31 5.04 16.23
C ASP A 74 4.70 5.97 15.08
N LEU A 75 5.31 5.43 14.02
CA LEU A 75 5.64 6.21 12.84
C LEU A 75 4.40 6.50 11.99
N ALA A 76 3.45 5.57 11.94
CA ALA A 76 2.18 5.74 11.23
C ALA A 76 1.35 6.89 11.80
N LEU A 77 1.42 7.16 13.11
CA LEU A 77 0.80 8.33 13.74
C LEU A 77 1.31 9.66 13.21
N ARG A 78 2.50 9.68 12.60
CA ARG A 78 3.09 10.86 11.96
C ARG A 78 2.85 10.93 10.46
N LEU A 79 2.15 9.96 9.88
CA LEU A 79 1.90 9.91 8.45
C LEU A 79 1.00 11.10 8.03
N LYS A 80 1.47 11.88 7.05
CA LYS A 80 0.76 13.03 6.48
C LYS A 80 0.19 12.75 5.11
N ALA A 81 0.89 11.94 4.30
CA ALA A 81 0.43 11.56 2.97
C ALA A 81 1.03 10.22 2.52
N SER A 82 0.29 9.50 1.68
CA SER A 82 0.79 8.40 0.87
C SER A 82 0.16 8.52 -0.53
N ARG A 83 0.99 8.54 -1.58
CA ARG A 83 0.51 8.74 -2.97
C ARG A 83 1.36 7.96 -3.96
N VAL A 84 0.75 7.56 -5.06
CA VAL A 84 1.46 6.95 -6.19
C VAL A 84 1.54 7.98 -7.33
N ASP A 85 2.73 8.15 -7.90
CA ASP A 85 2.93 8.99 -9.07
C ASP A 85 2.53 8.25 -10.35
N GLN A 86 1.26 8.38 -10.72
CA GLN A 86 0.70 7.78 -11.94
C GLN A 86 1.23 8.41 -13.24
N ALA A 87 1.90 9.56 -13.18
CA ALA A 87 2.41 10.23 -14.37
C ALA A 87 3.83 9.76 -14.76
N ALA A 88 4.50 8.99 -13.90
CA ALA A 88 5.83 8.45 -14.18
C ALA A 88 5.79 7.32 -15.22
N VAL A 89 6.65 7.41 -16.25
CA VAL A 89 6.67 6.48 -17.40
C VAL A 89 7.97 5.67 -17.55
N GLY A 90 8.82 5.66 -16.50
CA GLY A 90 10.15 5.05 -16.56
C GLY A 90 10.19 3.53 -16.31
N SER A 91 9.08 2.94 -15.86
CA SER A 91 8.94 1.52 -15.51
C SER A 91 7.46 1.15 -15.56
N ASP A 92 7.17 -0.15 -15.65
CA ASP A 92 5.88 -0.74 -15.32
C ASP A 92 5.47 -0.53 -13.86
N HIS A 93 6.42 -0.24 -12.95
CA HIS A 93 6.16 0.22 -11.59
C HIS A 93 6.08 1.76 -11.49
N GLN A 94 5.10 2.25 -10.75
CA GLN A 94 4.86 3.67 -10.47
C GLN A 94 5.42 4.03 -9.10
N PRO A 95 6.18 5.13 -8.96
CA PRO A 95 6.78 5.52 -7.69
C PRO A 95 5.74 5.76 -6.59
N LEU A 96 5.91 5.08 -5.46
CA LEU A 96 5.19 5.35 -4.22
C LEU A 96 5.91 6.44 -3.42
N TRP A 97 5.17 7.37 -2.86
CA TRP A 97 5.69 8.42 -1.97
C TRP A 97 4.96 8.38 -0.63
N VAL A 98 5.70 8.56 0.46
CA VAL A 98 5.15 8.75 1.81
C VAL A 98 5.74 9.99 2.46
N GLU A 99 4.91 10.73 3.19
CA GLU A 99 5.31 11.93 3.91
C GLU A 99 4.99 11.77 5.40
N PHE A 100 5.95 12.13 6.26
CA PHE A 100 5.80 12.10 7.71
C PHE A 100 6.09 13.49 8.28
N GLY A 101 5.43 13.85 9.39
CA GLY A 101 5.63 15.12 10.08
C GLY A 101 5.21 15.12 11.54
#